data_AF-A0A6P4ZQC1-F1
#
_entry.id   AF-A0A6P4ZQC1-F1
#
_cell.length_a   1.000
_cell.length_b   1.000
_cell.length_c   1.000
_cell.angle_alpha   90.00
_cell.angle_beta   90.00
_cell.angle_gamma   90.00
#
_symmetry.space_group_name_H-M   'P 1'
#
loop_
_entity.id
_entity.type
_entity.pdbx_description
1 polymer ?
#
loop_
_entity_poly.entity_id
_entity_poly.type
_entity_poly.pdbx_seq_one_letter_code
_entity_poly.pdbx_strand_id
1 'polypeptide(L)'
;MASQENGEDNPYIQLKRHLQALRKHAISSSDNIEQFAHLDMSKLTEVSHPDFSLSDHLTGDDLSSSEGQRVTRGHGEDEPGKTGEDASPKEVGAKLEERRQQPSKEDTENQSGNEVVNDGSKEAEFGDESEDRPCPYKVTWQRKVGETNPPQPYQPPAETFGEEVVQVKISATSGNKREIYVLSDIHLGRPLAVCPGHSQLEGALSHIMAAAAEGKVHSVILLGDIFEMWVQAAAEAAWTERDLLAHWEADAVCRAFTQAVCRMAEEHRVDVYYVRGNHDHEITAAMVHHLFRKKVRFIPGILLYTISADHQEYRIRFEHGHIWDLMNSYSHADTDCGLVGGRPFAYYVCRLASYRIINRLLVGDGTDKTLQTAKAQFRALLRSAGPDIMKLLCLSDIREDLLSLIIQLALGGSIHGNEVVRMHDGTYVPVRKLPKFNFMERLCEQEGVEKVFQMFLVYLDDFSPLIESCEEDLVVLGHNHHWAVGSVTGSHGRDVLFANSGAWVDAEEVSYLRIVPPTSQEDGVIEVLHYPVAMATAEENSQ
;
A
#
# COMPACT_ATOMS: atom_id res chain seq x y z
N MET A 1 -14.28 26.64 43.13
CA MET A 1 -14.57 25.21 42.95
C MET A 1 -13.95 24.80 41.63
N ALA A 2 -12.69 24.37 41.66
CA ALA A 2 -12.07 23.71 40.52
C ALA A 2 -12.52 22.25 40.62
N SER A 3 -13.38 21.81 39.70
CA SER A 3 -13.65 20.38 39.53
C SER A 3 -12.32 19.71 39.28
N GLN A 4 -11.98 18.73 40.11
CA GLN A 4 -10.96 17.74 39.75
C GLN A 4 -11.52 17.02 38.53
N GLU A 5 -11.18 17.49 37.33
CA GLU A 5 -11.31 16.66 36.14
C GLU A 5 -10.52 15.40 36.42
N ASN A 6 -11.22 14.27 36.50
CA ASN A 6 -10.58 12.97 36.62
C ASN A 6 -9.60 12.87 35.45
N GLY A 7 -8.30 12.78 35.75
CA GLY A 7 -7.25 12.73 34.73
C GLY A 7 -7.31 11.53 33.78
N GLU A 8 -8.35 10.70 33.88
CA GLU A 8 -8.66 9.58 32.98
C GLU A 8 -9.25 10.04 31.64
N ASP A 9 -9.87 11.23 31.58
CA ASP A 9 -10.48 11.75 30.34
C ASP A 9 -9.47 12.50 29.44
N ASN A 10 -8.19 12.54 29.82
CA ASN A 10 -7.16 13.21 29.03
C ASN A 10 -6.83 12.36 27.76
N PRO A 11 -7.07 12.87 26.54
CA PRO A 11 -6.84 12.12 25.30
C PRO A 11 -5.39 11.65 25.10
N TYR A 12 -4.41 12.42 25.59
CA TYR A 12 -3.00 12.03 25.56
C TYR A 12 -2.74 10.79 26.43
N ILE A 13 -3.30 10.75 27.65
CA ILE A 13 -3.14 9.62 28.56
C ILE A 13 -3.83 8.37 27.99
N GLN A 14 -5.01 8.53 27.39
CA GLN A 14 -5.73 7.43 26.76
C GLN A 14 -4.97 6.84 25.57
N LEU A 15 -4.51 7.69 24.64
CA LEU A 15 -3.74 7.25 23.47
C LEU A 15 -2.45 6.55 23.90
N LYS A 16 -1.72 7.11 24.87
CA LYS A 16 -0.49 6.51 25.39
C LYS A 16 -0.72 5.15 26.05
N ARG A 17 -1.78 5.02 26.85
CA ARG A 17 -2.18 3.73 27.45
C ARG A 17 -2.54 2.70 26.37
N HIS A 18 -3.24 3.12 25.33
CA HIS A 18 -3.62 2.25 24.22
C HIS A 18 -2.40 1.75 23.44
N LEU A 19 -1.47 2.65 23.08
CA LEU A 19 -0.18 2.31 22.46
C LEU A 19 0.62 1.32 23.31
N GLN A 20 0.68 1.54 24.62
CA GLN A 20 1.36 0.64 25.56
C GLN A 20 0.69 -0.73 25.66
N ALA A 21 -0.65 -0.78 25.63
CA ALA A 21 -1.39 -2.04 25.65
C ALA A 21 -1.10 -2.85 24.38
N LEU A 22 -1.18 -2.23 23.20
CA LEU A 22 -0.86 -2.86 21.93
C LEU A 22 0.59 -3.36 21.87
N ARG A 23 1.53 -2.55 22.35
CA ARG A 23 2.95 -2.94 22.44
C ARG A 23 3.17 -4.19 23.29
N LYS A 24 2.45 -4.33 24.41
CA LYS A 24 2.53 -5.53 25.26
C LYS A 24 2.05 -6.79 24.54
N HIS A 25 1.05 -6.67 23.66
CA HIS A 25 0.59 -7.78 22.83
C HIS A 25 1.60 -8.14 21.72
N ALA A 26 2.19 -7.13 21.09
CA ALA A 26 3.13 -7.29 19.97
C ALA A 26 4.45 -8.00 20.33
N ILE A 27 5.02 -7.73 21.53
CA ILE A 27 6.39 -8.15 21.90
C ILE A 27 6.44 -9.58 22.51
N SER A 28 5.37 -10.36 22.43
CA SER A 28 5.31 -11.68 23.10
C SER A 28 6.03 -12.83 22.36
N SER A 29 6.56 -12.61 21.16
CA SER A 29 7.27 -13.63 20.36
C SER A 29 8.75 -13.29 20.12
N SER A 30 9.61 -14.32 20.14
CA SER A 30 11.09 -14.35 20.11
C SER A 30 11.87 -13.30 19.30
N ASP A 31 13.05 -12.94 19.81
CA ASP A 31 14.04 -12.03 19.20
C ASP A 31 14.65 -12.57 17.87
N ASN A 32 14.38 -11.89 16.75
CA ASN A 32 14.94 -12.20 15.41
C ASN A 32 16.28 -11.46 15.14
N ILE A 33 17.30 -11.68 15.97
CA ILE A 33 18.57 -10.93 15.90
C ILE A 33 19.47 -11.39 14.73
N GLU A 34 19.26 -12.58 14.16
CA GLU A 34 20.22 -13.18 13.22
C GLU A 34 20.38 -12.43 11.89
N GLN A 35 19.37 -11.68 11.43
CA GLN A 35 19.42 -11.00 10.13
C GLN A 35 20.61 -10.04 9.99
N PHE A 36 21.02 -9.37 11.05
CA PHE A 36 22.01 -8.29 11.00
C PHE A 36 23.38 -8.70 11.52
N ALA A 37 23.53 -9.93 12.04
CA ALA A 37 24.74 -10.39 12.73
C ALA A 37 26.01 -10.40 11.84
N HIS A 38 25.84 -10.39 10.52
CA HIS A 38 26.94 -10.48 9.55
C HIS A 38 27.35 -9.13 8.93
N LEU A 39 26.66 -8.03 9.26
CA LEU A 39 26.94 -6.71 8.68
C LEU A 39 28.13 -6.04 9.37
N ASP A 40 29.12 -5.65 8.57
CA ASP A 40 30.23 -4.80 9.02
C ASP A 40 29.83 -3.33 8.86
N MET A 41 29.24 -2.78 9.93
CA MET A 41 28.75 -1.39 9.97
C MET A 41 29.83 -0.35 9.65
N SER A 42 31.11 -0.65 9.87
CA SER A 42 32.21 0.28 9.59
C SER A 42 32.42 0.57 8.10
N LYS A 43 31.84 -0.27 7.22
CA LYS A 43 31.94 -0.15 5.77
C LYS A 43 30.74 0.55 5.11
N LEU A 44 29.73 0.90 5.90
CA LEU A 44 28.50 1.49 5.38
C LEU A 44 28.46 2.98 5.71
N THR A 45 27.85 3.77 4.83
CA THR A 45 27.64 5.21 5.06
C THR A 45 26.19 5.44 5.48
N GLU A 46 25.99 6.07 6.64
CA GLU A 46 24.64 6.39 7.09
C GLU A 46 24.01 7.45 6.18
N VAL A 47 22.74 7.28 5.83
CA VAL A 47 21.97 8.28 5.10
C VAL A 47 21.96 9.57 5.92
N SER A 48 22.49 10.64 5.33
CA SER A 48 22.43 11.97 5.93
C SER A 48 21.01 12.49 5.86
N HIS A 49 20.40 12.76 7.00
CA HIS A 49 19.06 13.34 7.07
C HIS A 49 19.01 14.46 8.13
N PRO A 50 18.45 15.65 7.82
CA PRO A 50 18.40 16.77 8.76
C PRO A 50 17.82 16.39 10.13
N ASP A 51 16.72 15.65 10.17
CA ASP A 51 16.08 15.22 11.43
C ASP A 51 16.93 14.28 12.29
N PHE A 52 17.83 13.50 11.70
CA PHE A 52 18.69 12.61 12.48
C PHE A 52 19.76 13.38 13.28
N SER A 53 20.03 14.63 12.91
CA SER A 53 21.06 15.46 13.55
C SER A 53 20.58 16.18 14.81
N LEU A 54 19.26 16.34 15.00
CA LEU A 54 18.69 17.10 16.12
C LEU A 54 18.58 16.29 17.43
N SER A 55 18.66 14.96 17.37
CA SER A 55 18.34 14.10 18.53
C SER A 55 19.53 13.74 19.44
N ASP A 56 20.77 13.95 19.00
CA ASP A 56 21.95 13.45 19.72
C ASP A 56 22.53 14.44 20.74
N HIS A 57 21.91 15.62 20.93
CA HIS A 57 22.41 16.66 21.85
C HIS A 57 21.42 17.14 22.92
N LEU A 58 20.25 16.52 23.07
CA LEU A 58 19.30 16.86 24.13
C LEU A 58 19.26 15.80 25.23
N THR A 59 20.41 15.54 25.85
CA THR A 59 20.47 14.93 27.19
C THR A 59 21.12 15.94 28.13
N GLY A 60 20.30 16.67 28.89
CA GLY A 60 20.79 17.49 29.99
C GLY A 60 20.00 18.77 30.15
N ASP A 61 19.10 18.78 31.14
CA ASP A 61 18.79 19.91 32.03
C ASP A 61 19.33 21.28 31.60
N ASP A 62 18.62 21.99 30.73
CA ASP A 62 18.74 23.45 30.64
C ASP A 62 17.51 24.05 29.94
N LEU A 63 16.39 24.04 30.64
CA LEU A 63 15.31 25.01 30.40
C LEU A 63 15.62 26.29 31.20
N SER A 64 16.56 27.10 30.70
CA SER A 64 16.61 28.52 31.07
C SER A 64 17.03 29.41 29.90
N SER A 65 16.08 30.27 29.51
CA SER A 65 16.22 31.60 28.90
C SER A 65 17.46 31.94 28.04
N SER A 66 17.23 32.25 26.75
CA SER A 66 17.51 33.56 26.11
C SER A 66 17.55 33.39 24.57
N GLU A 67 16.65 34.06 23.86
CA GLU A 67 16.92 35.25 23.03
C GLU A 67 18.06 35.11 22.00
N GLY A 68 17.65 34.84 20.75
CA GLY A 68 17.98 35.64 19.58
C GLY A 68 19.42 35.69 19.08
N GLN A 69 19.70 34.94 18.00
CA GLN A 69 20.57 35.48 16.95
C GLN A 69 20.33 34.81 15.59
N ARG A 70 19.91 35.64 14.63
CA ARG A 70 19.73 35.32 13.22
C ARG A 70 21.11 35.46 12.56
N VAL A 71 21.72 34.36 12.12
CA VAL A 71 22.99 34.37 11.38
C VAL A 71 22.72 34.26 9.89
N THR A 72 23.23 35.23 9.14
CA THR A 72 23.21 35.31 7.68
C THR A 72 24.19 34.31 7.07
N ARG A 73 23.71 33.53 6.08
CA ARG A 73 24.48 32.61 5.24
C ARG A 73 25.46 33.41 4.37
N GLY A 74 26.75 33.11 4.48
CA GLY A 74 27.79 33.54 3.53
C GLY A 74 28.03 32.46 2.48
N HIS A 75 27.99 32.86 1.21
CA HIS A 75 28.41 32.05 0.06
C HIS A 75 29.94 31.89 0.06
N GLY A 76 30.39 30.64 -0.12
CA GLY A 76 31.76 30.31 -0.45
C GLY A 76 31.75 29.35 -1.64
N GLU A 77 32.26 29.83 -2.77
CA GLU A 77 32.67 29.06 -3.94
C GLU A 77 33.91 28.22 -3.58
N ASP A 78 34.05 27.02 -4.13
CA ASP A 78 35.31 26.53 -4.72
C ASP A 78 35.17 25.14 -5.37
N GLU A 79 36.11 24.92 -6.30
CA GLU A 79 36.19 24.10 -7.52
C GLU A 79 36.28 22.55 -7.41
N PRO A 80 36.20 21.84 -8.57
CA PRO A 80 36.05 20.38 -8.63
C PRO A 80 37.39 19.63 -8.74
N GLY A 81 37.48 18.50 -8.03
CA GLY A 81 38.66 17.63 -8.00
C GLY A 81 38.37 16.17 -8.37
N LYS A 82 38.65 15.84 -9.63
CA LYS A 82 39.28 14.61 -10.16
C LYS A 82 38.68 13.21 -9.94
N THR A 83 38.55 12.59 -11.11
CA THR A 83 38.35 11.19 -11.50
C THR A 83 39.43 10.20 -11.01
N GLY A 84 39.00 8.97 -10.69
CA GLY A 84 39.80 7.73 -10.70
C GLY A 84 38.82 6.55 -10.60
N GLU A 85 38.53 5.85 -11.70
CA GLU A 85 39.19 4.62 -12.19
C GLU A 85 38.88 3.34 -11.38
N ASP A 86 37.99 2.54 -11.99
CA ASP A 86 38.01 1.09 -12.18
C ASP A 86 38.49 0.15 -11.06
N ALA A 87 37.54 -0.66 -10.57
CA ALA A 87 37.83 -2.04 -10.15
C ALA A 87 36.64 -2.96 -10.45
N SER A 88 36.88 -3.92 -11.33
CA SER A 88 36.02 -5.07 -11.68
C SER A 88 35.74 -5.99 -10.47
N PRO A 89 34.54 -6.58 -10.34
CA PRO A 89 34.27 -7.54 -9.28
C PRO A 89 34.65 -8.98 -9.68
N LYS A 90 35.24 -9.70 -8.72
CA LYS A 90 35.49 -11.15 -8.79
C LYS A 90 34.24 -11.92 -8.39
N GLU A 91 33.90 -12.91 -9.21
CA GLU A 91 32.94 -13.98 -8.95
C GLU A 91 33.31 -14.76 -7.69
N VAL A 92 32.33 -15.03 -6.83
CA VAL A 92 32.36 -16.18 -5.91
C VAL A 92 30.99 -16.83 -5.93
N GLY A 93 30.98 -18.09 -6.36
CA GLY A 93 29.82 -18.91 -6.56
C GLY A 93 29.25 -19.55 -5.29
N ALA A 94 28.06 -20.09 -5.51
CA ALA A 94 27.15 -20.80 -4.64
C ALA A 94 27.76 -21.84 -3.68
N LYS A 95 27.12 -22.00 -2.52
CA LYS A 95 26.63 -23.28 -1.97
C LYS A 95 25.89 -23.05 -0.66
N LEU A 96 24.63 -23.44 -0.58
CA LEU A 96 24.03 -23.84 0.70
C LEU A 96 23.08 -25.03 0.47
N GLU A 97 23.46 -26.13 1.10
CA GLU A 97 22.79 -27.42 1.14
C GLU A 97 21.68 -27.46 2.18
N GLU A 98 20.75 -28.37 1.89
CA GLU A 98 19.55 -28.76 2.61
C GLU A 98 19.79 -29.10 4.10
N ARG A 99 18.87 -28.64 4.96
CA ARG A 99 18.62 -29.27 6.27
C ARG A 99 17.16 -29.70 6.40
N ARG A 100 17.02 -31.02 6.51
CA ARG A 100 15.80 -31.77 6.84
C ARG A 100 15.28 -31.42 8.24
N GLN A 101 13.97 -31.25 8.34
CA GLN A 101 13.23 -31.20 9.60
C GLN A 101 12.83 -32.62 10.06
N GLN A 102 12.79 -32.83 11.38
CA GLN A 102 12.11 -33.95 12.04
C GLN A 102 10.88 -33.41 12.80
N PRO A 103 9.78 -34.17 12.89
CA PRO A 103 8.55 -33.71 13.54
C PRO A 103 8.48 -34.12 15.02
N SER A 104 7.84 -33.29 15.84
CA SER A 104 7.35 -33.65 17.17
C SER A 104 5.82 -33.63 17.19
N LYS A 105 5.27 -34.64 17.86
CA LYS A 105 3.86 -35.03 17.99
C LYS A 105 3.24 -34.56 19.31
N GLU A 106 1.90 -34.54 19.31
CA GLU A 106 0.94 -34.75 20.43
C GLU A 106 0.88 -33.64 21.50
N ASP A 107 -0.22 -33.34 22.18
CA ASP A 107 -1.68 -33.57 22.08
C ASP A 107 -2.29 -32.76 23.26
N THR A 108 -3.58 -32.42 23.19
CA THR A 108 -4.63 -32.47 24.25
C THR A 108 -5.60 -31.29 24.37
N GLU A 109 -6.86 -31.69 24.45
CA GLU A 109 -8.14 -30.99 24.63
C GLU A 109 -8.33 -30.36 26.03
N ASN A 110 -9.14 -29.29 26.14
CA ASN A 110 -10.49 -29.31 26.76
C ASN A 110 -11.05 -27.93 27.21
N GLN A 111 -12.28 -27.66 26.73
CA GLN A 111 -13.52 -27.24 27.43
C GLN A 111 -13.78 -25.86 28.09
N SER A 112 -15.01 -25.42 27.78
CA SER A 112 -15.98 -24.58 28.54
C SER A 112 -15.70 -23.07 28.61
N GLY A 113 -16.63 -22.15 28.38
CA GLY A 113 -18.09 -22.16 28.36
C GLY A 113 -18.59 -21.08 29.34
N ASN A 114 -19.24 -20.01 28.84
CA ASN A 114 -20.20 -19.20 29.61
C ASN A 114 -20.91 -18.17 28.72
N GLU A 115 -22.25 -18.24 28.73
CA GLU A 115 -23.18 -17.26 28.18
C GLU A 115 -23.37 -16.09 29.17
N VAL A 116 -23.39 -14.85 28.66
CA VAL A 116 -23.92 -13.69 29.39
C VAL A 116 -24.85 -12.92 28.44
N VAL A 117 -26.09 -12.76 28.89
CA VAL A 117 -27.16 -11.96 28.27
C VAL A 117 -26.95 -10.48 28.61
N ASN A 118 -27.06 -9.59 27.63
CA ASN A 118 -27.13 -8.15 27.88
C ASN A 118 -28.22 -7.49 27.00
N ASP A 119 -28.92 -6.52 27.60
CA ASP A 119 -30.13 -5.86 27.09
C ASP A 119 -29.85 -4.37 26.81
N GLY A 120 -30.12 -3.95 25.57
CA GLY A 120 -30.90 -2.75 25.25
C GLY A 120 -30.30 -1.34 25.44
N SER A 121 -29.68 -0.79 24.39
CA SER A 121 -29.82 0.63 24.05
C SER A 121 -29.57 0.88 22.55
N LYS A 122 -30.59 1.40 21.84
CA LYS A 122 -30.55 1.71 20.40
C LYS A 122 -29.87 3.05 20.15
N GLU A 123 -28.60 2.98 19.75
CA GLU A 123 -27.91 4.02 18.96
C GLU A 123 -27.62 3.44 17.57
N ALA A 124 -27.34 4.29 16.57
CA ALA A 124 -27.13 3.85 15.19
C ALA A 124 -25.80 3.07 15.08
N GLU A 125 -25.85 1.77 15.39
CA GLU A 125 -24.77 0.82 15.24
C GLU A 125 -24.41 0.66 13.75
N PHE A 126 -23.23 1.16 13.37
CA PHE A 126 -22.46 0.50 12.32
C PHE A 126 -22.07 -0.86 12.89
N GLY A 127 -22.87 -1.87 12.52
CA GLY A 127 -22.80 -3.20 13.11
C GLY A 127 -21.41 -3.81 13.00
N ASP A 128 -21.04 -4.52 14.06
CA ASP A 128 -19.98 -5.51 14.14
C ASP A 128 -19.87 -6.26 12.80
N GLU A 129 -18.78 -6.01 12.06
CA GLU A 129 -18.48 -6.63 10.78
C GLU A 129 -18.12 -8.10 11.04
N SER A 130 -19.14 -8.93 11.24
CA SER A 130 -18.99 -10.37 11.11
C SER A 130 -18.36 -10.64 9.75
N GLU A 131 -17.23 -11.35 9.72
CA GLU A 131 -16.40 -11.75 8.56
C GLU A 131 -17.16 -12.53 7.45
N ASP A 132 -18.49 -12.57 7.49
CA ASP A 132 -19.36 -13.46 6.71
C ASP A 132 -20.41 -12.74 5.84
N ARG A 133 -20.34 -11.42 5.66
CA ARG A 133 -21.24 -10.76 4.68
C ARG A 133 -20.69 -10.95 3.27
N PRO A 134 -21.43 -11.62 2.35
CA PRO A 134 -21.12 -11.54 0.93
C PRO A 134 -21.42 -10.10 0.49
N CYS A 135 -20.40 -9.24 0.58
CA CYS A 135 -20.41 -7.95 -0.09
C CYS A 135 -20.77 -8.24 -1.55
N PRO A 136 -21.75 -7.55 -2.16
CA PRO A 136 -22.24 -7.96 -3.46
C PRO A 136 -21.07 -7.96 -4.44
N TYR A 137 -20.64 -9.13 -4.93
CA TYR A 137 -19.60 -9.28 -5.96
C TYR A 137 -19.93 -8.58 -7.27
N LYS A 138 -21.10 -7.92 -7.34
CA LYS A 138 -21.63 -7.25 -8.50
C LYS A 138 -22.51 -6.08 -8.08
N VAL A 139 -22.17 -4.88 -8.56
CA VAL A 139 -22.96 -3.67 -8.39
C VAL A 139 -23.45 -3.20 -9.76
N THR A 140 -24.73 -2.83 -9.82
CA THR A 140 -25.33 -2.22 -11.01
C THR A 140 -24.98 -0.74 -11.04
N TRP A 141 -24.36 -0.30 -12.13
CA TRP A 141 -24.10 1.12 -12.38
C TRP A 141 -25.25 1.70 -13.19
N GLN A 142 -26.19 2.33 -12.50
CA GLN A 142 -27.40 2.85 -13.14
C GLN A 142 -27.05 3.90 -14.20
N ARG A 143 -27.66 3.76 -15.38
CA ARG A 143 -27.59 4.81 -16.38
C ARG A 143 -28.36 6.03 -15.89
N LYS A 144 -27.84 7.23 -16.18
CA LYS A 144 -28.57 8.48 -15.95
C LYS A 144 -29.79 8.45 -16.87
N VAL A 145 -31.01 8.73 -16.41
CA VAL A 145 -32.19 8.82 -17.29
C VAL A 145 -32.84 10.18 -17.09
N GLY A 146 -32.88 10.99 -18.14
CA GLY A 146 -33.54 12.30 -18.11
C GLY A 146 -32.71 13.45 -17.53
N GLU A 147 -31.46 13.22 -17.13
CA GLU A 147 -30.52 14.32 -16.82
C GLU A 147 -30.11 15.01 -18.12
N THR A 148 -30.58 16.24 -18.32
CA THR A 148 -30.28 17.08 -19.51
C THR A 148 -29.13 18.06 -19.28
N ASN A 149 -28.60 18.12 -18.06
CA ASN A 149 -27.48 19.00 -17.77
C ASN A 149 -26.23 18.47 -18.47
N PRO A 150 -25.55 19.30 -19.27
CA PRO A 150 -24.27 18.89 -19.83
C PRO A 150 -23.32 18.53 -18.68
N PRO A 151 -22.48 17.50 -18.84
CA PRO A 151 -21.49 17.15 -17.84
C PRO A 151 -20.64 18.39 -17.53
N GLN A 152 -20.57 18.80 -16.27
CA GLN A 152 -19.64 19.85 -15.86
C GLN A 152 -18.23 19.42 -16.26
N PRO A 153 -17.41 20.24 -16.92
CA PRO A 153 -16.04 19.86 -17.29
C PRO A 153 -15.33 19.21 -16.11
N TYR A 154 -14.55 18.16 -16.38
CA TYR A 154 -13.74 17.54 -15.33
C TYR A 154 -12.86 18.61 -14.67
N GLN A 155 -13.06 18.80 -13.37
CA GLN A 155 -12.12 19.51 -12.54
C GLN A 155 -11.34 18.42 -11.81
N PRO A 156 -10.02 18.28 -12.03
CA PRO A 156 -9.24 17.43 -11.15
C PRO A 156 -9.50 17.91 -9.72
N PRO A 157 -9.65 17.01 -8.74
CA PRO A 157 -9.69 17.40 -7.34
C PRO A 157 -8.60 18.43 -7.09
N ALA A 158 -8.91 19.52 -6.39
CA ALA A 158 -7.95 20.61 -6.13
C ALA A 158 -6.66 20.12 -5.44
N GLU A 159 -6.64 18.86 -5.04
CA GLU A 159 -5.63 18.15 -4.27
C GLU A 159 -5.02 16.96 -5.02
N THR A 160 -5.12 16.83 -6.36
CA THR A 160 -4.26 15.87 -7.07
C THR A 160 -2.81 16.30 -6.85
N PHE A 161 -2.13 15.65 -5.91
CA PHE A 161 -0.89 16.07 -5.25
C PHE A 161 0.33 16.17 -6.20
N GLY A 162 0.26 16.99 -7.24
CA GLY A 162 1.24 17.08 -8.32
C GLY A 162 1.24 15.88 -9.29
N GLU A 163 0.46 14.83 -9.01
CA GLU A 163 0.42 13.62 -9.84
C GLU A 163 -0.25 13.87 -11.19
N GLU A 164 0.33 13.27 -12.24
CA GLU A 164 -0.15 13.45 -13.60
C GLU A 164 -1.53 12.78 -13.75
N VAL A 165 -2.52 13.56 -14.18
CA VAL A 165 -3.83 13.03 -14.59
C VAL A 165 -3.82 12.81 -16.10
N VAL A 166 -3.85 11.55 -16.50
CA VAL A 166 -3.95 11.16 -17.91
C VAL A 166 -5.41 10.87 -18.25
N GLN A 167 -6.00 11.72 -19.10
CA GLN A 167 -7.37 11.54 -19.54
C GLN A 167 -7.45 10.72 -20.83
N VAL A 168 -8.35 9.74 -20.86
CA VAL A 168 -8.67 8.91 -22.02
C VAL A 168 -10.17 9.02 -22.32
N LYS A 169 -10.50 9.33 -23.57
CA LYS A 169 -11.90 9.38 -24.03
C LYS A 169 -12.26 8.06 -24.67
N ILE A 170 -13.36 7.46 -24.23
CA ILE A 170 -13.90 6.23 -24.81
C ILE A 170 -15.37 6.44 -25.20
N SER A 171 -15.85 5.72 -26.20
CA SER A 171 -17.25 5.75 -26.61
C SER A 171 -17.91 4.42 -26.29
N ALA A 172 -18.89 4.45 -25.40
CA ALA A 172 -19.72 3.28 -25.06
C ALA A 172 -20.85 3.17 -26.08
N THR A 173 -20.55 2.59 -27.24
CA THR A 173 -21.56 2.19 -28.22
C THR A 173 -22.16 0.83 -27.87
N SER A 174 -23.28 0.45 -28.47
CA SER A 174 -23.92 -0.88 -28.30
C SER A 174 -23.12 -2.07 -28.84
N GLY A 175 -21.82 -1.89 -29.12
CA GLY A 175 -20.92 -2.95 -29.54
C GLY A 175 -20.44 -3.81 -28.38
N ASN A 176 -19.91 -4.99 -28.70
CA ASN A 176 -19.46 -5.96 -27.69
C ASN A 176 -18.14 -5.55 -27.00
N LYS A 177 -17.31 -4.70 -27.63
CA LYS A 177 -15.98 -4.31 -27.14
C LYS A 177 -16.04 -3.17 -26.11
N ARG A 178 -16.54 -3.44 -24.91
CA ARG A 178 -16.74 -2.44 -23.85
C ARG A 178 -16.26 -2.85 -22.47
N GLU A 179 -15.81 -4.09 -22.29
CA GLU A 179 -15.39 -4.59 -20.98
C GLU A 179 -14.01 -4.04 -20.61
N ILE A 180 -13.88 -3.52 -19.39
CA ILE A 180 -12.64 -3.03 -18.81
C ILE A 180 -12.27 -3.99 -17.69
N TYR A 181 -11.07 -4.56 -17.76
CA TYR A 181 -10.55 -5.44 -16.71
C TYR A 181 -9.48 -4.71 -15.90
N VAL A 182 -9.49 -4.88 -14.57
CA VAL A 182 -8.54 -4.19 -13.67
C VAL A 182 -7.88 -5.21 -12.76
N LEU A 183 -6.55 -5.24 -12.73
CA LEU A 183 -5.75 -6.04 -11.80
C LEU A 183 -4.83 -5.10 -11.01
N SER A 184 -4.65 -5.35 -9.71
CA SER A 184 -3.72 -4.62 -8.83
C SER A 184 -3.09 -5.57 -7.82
N ASP A 185 -2.10 -5.09 -7.07
CA ASP A 185 -1.51 -5.78 -5.91
C ASP A 185 -1.07 -7.21 -6.25
N ILE A 186 -0.45 -7.35 -7.42
CA ILE A 186 0.16 -8.59 -7.88
C ILE A 186 1.59 -8.68 -7.31
N HIS A 187 2.46 -7.68 -7.30
CA HIS A 187 3.83 -7.85 -6.73
C HIS A 187 4.59 -9.07 -7.31
N LEU A 188 4.56 -9.23 -8.63
CA LEU A 188 5.32 -10.22 -9.37
C LEU A 188 6.82 -10.13 -9.04
N GLY A 189 7.49 -11.27 -8.99
CA GLY A 189 8.94 -11.33 -8.77
C GLY A 189 9.37 -11.21 -7.31
N ARG A 190 8.46 -11.35 -6.34
CA ARG A 190 8.82 -11.47 -4.92
C ARG A 190 9.86 -12.59 -4.75
N PRO A 191 11.06 -12.33 -4.18
CA PRO A 191 12.20 -13.26 -4.24
C PRO A 191 11.96 -14.66 -3.65
N LEU A 192 10.94 -14.85 -2.80
CA LEU A 192 10.87 -15.98 -1.87
C LEU A 192 9.48 -16.62 -1.67
N ALA A 193 8.49 -16.29 -2.49
CA ALA A 193 7.20 -16.97 -2.46
C ALA A 193 7.08 -17.96 -3.63
N VAL A 194 6.80 -19.22 -3.30
CA VAL A 194 5.88 -20.00 -4.14
C VAL A 194 4.58 -19.21 -4.06
N CYS A 195 4.30 -18.30 -5.00
CA CYS A 195 3.02 -17.60 -5.06
C CYS A 195 1.93 -18.69 -5.09
N PRO A 196 1.19 -18.92 -4.00
CA PRO A 196 0.14 -19.94 -3.96
C PRO A 196 -0.96 -19.63 -4.99
N GLY A 197 -0.93 -18.40 -5.53
CA GLY A 197 -1.78 -17.82 -6.56
C GLY A 197 -1.31 -17.96 -8.02
N HIS A 198 -0.25 -18.72 -8.37
CA HIS A 198 0.22 -18.75 -9.76
C HIS A 198 -0.82 -19.33 -10.74
N SER A 199 -1.41 -20.48 -10.41
CA SER A 199 -2.42 -21.12 -11.28
C SER A 199 -3.72 -20.31 -11.33
N GLN A 200 -4.05 -19.60 -10.26
CA GLN A 200 -5.19 -18.69 -10.17
C GLN A 200 -4.95 -17.45 -11.03
N LEU A 201 -3.72 -16.91 -11.04
CA LEU A 201 -3.34 -15.81 -11.94
C LEU A 201 -3.40 -16.27 -13.39
N GLU A 202 -2.91 -17.47 -13.70
CA GLU A 202 -3.05 -18.06 -15.04
C GLU A 202 -4.52 -18.25 -15.43
N GLY A 203 -5.37 -18.67 -14.49
CA GLY A 203 -6.82 -18.79 -14.68
C GLY A 203 -7.49 -17.44 -14.97
N ALA A 204 -7.16 -16.41 -14.19
CA ALA A 204 -7.61 -15.04 -14.39
C ALA A 204 -7.18 -14.52 -15.77
N LEU A 205 -5.89 -14.62 -16.11
CA LEU A 205 -5.35 -14.19 -17.40
C LEU A 205 -5.98 -14.95 -18.57
N SER A 206 -6.22 -16.26 -18.41
CA SER A 206 -6.87 -17.08 -19.44
C SER A 206 -8.30 -16.64 -19.70
N HIS A 207 -9.05 -16.28 -18.66
CA HIS A 207 -10.40 -15.75 -18.80
C HIS A 207 -10.42 -14.38 -19.50
N ILE A 208 -9.53 -13.47 -19.08
CA ILE A 208 -9.42 -12.15 -19.74
C ILE A 208 -9.00 -12.31 -21.20
N MET A 209 -8.05 -13.20 -21.49
CA MET A 209 -7.61 -13.53 -22.84
C MET A 209 -8.74 -14.10 -23.70
N ALA A 210 -9.56 -15.00 -23.15
CA ALA A 210 -10.72 -15.54 -23.85
C ALA A 210 -11.74 -14.44 -24.20
N ALA A 211 -12.06 -13.55 -23.25
CA ALA A 211 -12.91 -12.40 -23.50
C ALA A 211 -12.31 -11.44 -24.55
N ALA A 212 -10.98 -11.26 -24.55
CA ALA A 212 -10.27 -10.47 -25.55
C ALA A 212 -10.35 -11.09 -26.95
N ALA A 213 -10.19 -12.41 -27.05
CA ALA A 213 -10.32 -13.15 -28.30
C ALA A 213 -11.75 -13.09 -28.88
N GLU A 214 -12.76 -13.00 -28.02
CA GLU A 214 -14.16 -12.76 -28.39
C GLU A 214 -14.45 -11.30 -28.77
N GLY A 215 -13.46 -10.40 -28.65
CA GLY A 215 -13.59 -8.99 -28.96
C GLY A 215 -14.42 -8.20 -27.94
N LYS A 216 -14.54 -8.70 -26.69
CA LYS A 216 -15.30 -8.04 -25.62
C LYS A 216 -14.49 -7.00 -24.85
N VAL A 217 -13.18 -7.25 -24.72
CA VAL A 217 -12.29 -6.42 -23.90
C VAL A 217 -11.91 -5.14 -24.63
N HIS A 218 -12.29 -4.00 -24.06
CA HIS A 218 -11.82 -2.69 -24.47
C HIS A 218 -10.39 -2.45 -23.98
N SER A 219 -10.20 -2.53 -22.66
CA SER A 219 -8.92 -2.25 -22.02
C SER A 219 -8.63 -3.11 -20.80
N VAL A 220 -7.35 -3.31 -20.52
CA VAL A 220 -6.84 -3.90 -19.28
C VAL A 220 -6.06 -2.82 -18.53
N ILE A 221 -6.40 -2.60 -17.27
CA ILE A 221 -5.73 -1.65 -16.38
C ILE A 221 -4.93 -2.45 -15.36
N LEU A 222 -3.63 -2.23 -15.33
CA LEU A 222 -2.72 -2.74 -14.31
C LEU A 222 -2.57 -1.63 -13.28
N LEU A 223 -3.36 -1.70 -12.20
CA LEU A 223 -3.63 -0.63 -11.25
C LEU A 223 -2.66 -0.64 -10.06
N GLY A 224 -1.37 -0.61 -10.37
CA GLY A 224 -0.30 -0.52 -9.38
C GLY A 224 0.01 -1.81 -8.66
N ASP A 225 1.19 -1.81 -8.05
CA ASP A 225 1.83 -2.90 -7.33
C ASP A 225 1.77 -4.18 -8.14
N ILE A 226 2.20 -4.12 -9.41
CA ILE A 226 2.22 -5.27 -10.31
C ILE A 226 3.53 -6.02 -10.19
N PHE A 227 4.64 -5.31 -9.98
CA PHE A 227 5.95 -5.90 -9.77
C PHE A 227 6.49 -5.51 -8.38
N GLU A 228 7.06 -6.47 -7.68
CA GLU A 228 7.59 -6.23 -6.34
C GLU A 228 8.96 -5.54 -6.40
N MET A 229 9.08 -4.36 -5.79
CA MET A 229 10.36 -3.64 -5.66
C MET A 229 10.79 -3.42 -4.21
N TRP A 230 9.87 -3.52 -3.25
CA TRP A 230 10.10 -3.23 -1.83
C TRP A 230 10.41 -4.48 -0.99
N VAL A 231 9.84 -5.64 -1.31
CA VAL A 231 10.03 -6.86 -0.50
C VAL A 231 11.39 -7.49 -0.78
N GLN A 232 12.42 -6.97 -0.12
CA GLN A 232 13.79 -7.45 -0.14
C GLN A 232 14.34 -7.43 1.29
N ALA A 233 15.29 -8.32 1.61
CA ALA A 233 15.86 -8.36 2.95
C ALA A 233 16.46 -6.99 3.34
N ALA A 234 16.07 -6.40 4.48
CA ALA A 234 16.57 -5.11 4.95
C ALA A 234 18.11 -5.00 4.98
N ALA A 235 18.80 -6.09 5.34
CA ALA A 235 20.26 -6.18 5.40
C ALA A 235 20.97 -6.29 4.04
N GLU A 236 20.23 -6.48 2.95
CA GLU A 236 20.78 -6.53 1.59
C GLU A 236 20.65 -5.16 0.91
N ALA A 237 21.56 -4.82 0.00
CA ALA A 237 21.39 -3.61 -0.78
C ALA A 237 20.11 -3.73 -1.63
N ALA A 238 19.32 -2.67 -1.69
CA ALA A 238 18.17 -2.64 -2.61
C ALA A 238 18.66 -2.87 -4.05
N TRP A 239 17.92 -3.64 -4.82
CA TRP A 239 18.20 -3.85 -6.24
C TRP A 239 18.15 -2.55 -7.05
N THR A 240 19.04 -2.43 -8.02
CA THR A 240 18.97 -1.35 -9.02
C THR A 240 17.91 -1.66 -10.07
N GLU A 241 17.52 -0.68 -10.89
CA GLU A 241 16.62 -0.91 -12.04
C GLU A 241 17.09 -2.06 -12.94
N ARG A 242 18.41 -2.20 -13.13
CA ARG A 242 18.99 -3.26 -13.94
C ARG A 242 18.80 -4.63 -13.29
N ASP A 243 19.01 -4.72 -11.98
CA ASP A 243 18.88 -5.97 -11.24
C ASP A 243 17.41 -6.41 -11.21
N LEU A 244 16.48 -5.48 -11.00
CA LEU A 244 15.03 -5.70 -11.05
C LEU A 244 14.58 -6.23 -12.41
N LEU A 245 14.98 -5.57 -13.51
CA LEU A 245 14.66 -6.03 -14.86
C LEU A 245 15.23 -7.42 -15.14
N ALA A 246 16.50 -7.66 -14.81
CA ALA A 246 17.13 -8.96 -15.00
C ALA A 246 16.41 -10.06 -14.21
N HIS A 247 15.99 -9.76 -12.98
CA HIS A 247 15.23 -10.67 -12.13
C HIS A 247 13.86 -11.01 -12.73
N TRP A 248 13.05 -10.00 -13.09
CA TRP A 248 11.72 -10.24 -13.66
C TRP A 248 11.78 -10.91 -15.04
N GLU A 249 12.80 -10.65 -15.84
CA GLU A 249 13.02 -11.36 -17.10
C GLU A 249 13.43 -12.83 -16.89
N ALA A 250 14.15 -13.12 -15.81
CA ALA A 250 14.55 -14.48 -15.45
C ALA A 250 13.43 -15.27 -14.75
N ASP A 251 12.47 -14.59 -14.11
CA ASP A 251 11.33 -15.21 -13.45
C ASP A 251 10.26 -15.73 -14.43
N ALA A 252 9.84 -16.98 -14.26
CA ALA A 252 8.90 -17.62 -15.19
C ALA A 252 7.49 -17.05 -15.12
N VAL A 253 7.03 -16.66 -13.92
CA VAL A 253 5.69 -16.11 -13.70
C VAL A 253 5.59 -14.70 -14.27
N CYS A 254 6.60 -13.87 -14.01
CA CYS A 254 6.74 -12.54 -14.59
C CYS A 254 6.72 -12.59 -16.14
N ARG A 255 7.49 -13.53 -16.73
CA ARG A 255 7.48 -13.74 -18.18
C ARG A 255 6.12 -14.19 -18.70
N ALA A 256 5.46 -15.14 -18.04
CA ALA A 256 4.15 -15.63 -18.46
C ALA A 256 3.11 -14.50 -18.43
N PHE A 257 3.09 -13.72 -17.35
CA PHE A 257 2.23 -12.55 -17.20
C PHE A 257 2.48 -11.50 -18.29
N THR A 258 3.73 -11.05 -18.45
CA THR A 258 4.09 -10.03 -19.46
C THR A 258 3.78 -10.48 -20.88
N GLN A 259 3.99 -11.77 -21.20
CA GLN A 259 3.61 -12.34 -22.48
C GLN A 259 2.09 -12.35 -22.70
N ALA A 260 1.30 -12.77 -21.71
CA ALA A 260 -0.15 -12.75 -21.80
C ALA A 260 -0.67 -11.32 -22.05
N VAL A 261 -0.17 -10.33 -21.30
CA VAL A 261 -0.52 -8.92 -21.50
C VAL A 261 -0.14 -8.43 -22.89
N CYS A 262 1.07 -8.72 -23.37
CA CYS A 262 1.49 -8.35 -24.72
C CYS A 262 0.60 -8.97 -25.80
N ARG A 263 0.22 -10.24 -25.65
CA ARG A 263 -0.67 -10.92 -26.60
C ARG A 263 -2.06 -10.30 -26.65
N MET A 264 -2.64 -9.92 -25.50
CA MET A 264 -3.92 -9.18 -25.49
C MET A 264 -3.82 -7.86 -26.27
N ALA A 265 -2.74 -7.11 -26.08
CA ALA A 265 -2.52 -5.85 -26.79
C ALA A 265 -2.27 -6.05 -28.30
N GLU A 266 -1.46 -7.04 -28.68
CA GLU A 266 -1.04 -7.26 -30.07
C GLU A 266 -2.08 -8.03 -30.90
N GLU A 267 -2.56 -9.17 -30.41
CA GLU A 267 -3.44 -10.09 -31.15
C GLU A 267 -4.90 -9.60 -31.11
N HIS A 268 -5.32 -9.00 -29.99
CA HIS A 268 -6.73 -8.64 -29.76
C HIS A 268 -6.98 -7.13 -29.71
N ARG A 269 -5.93 -6.31 -29.91
CA ARG A 269 -6.00 -4.84 -29.93
C ARG A 269 -6.61 -4.28 -28.64
N VAL A 270 -6.30 -4.88 -27.50
CA VAL A 270 -6.73 -4.39 -26.19
C VAL A 270 -5.82 -3.23 -25.79
N ASP A 271 -6.39 -2.11 -25.35
CA ASP A 271 -5.59 -1.02 -24.78
C ASP A 271 -5.14 -1.40 -23.37
N VAL A 272 -3.84 -1.31 -23.09
CA VAL A 272 -3.31 -1.67 -21.77
C VAL A 272 -2.61 -0.48 -21.12
N TYR A 273 -3.00 -0.21 -19.87
CA TYR A 273 -2.45 0.88 -19.07
C TYR A 273 -1.80 0.32 -17.81
N TYR A 274 -0.62 0.82 -17.48
CA TYR A 274 0.08 0.54 -16.23
C TYR A 274 0.03 1.79 -15.36
N VAL A 275 -0.78 1.77 -14.32
CA VAL A 275 -0.84 2.82 -13.30
C VAL A 275 0.15 2.46 -12.20
N ARG A 276 0.94 3.42 -11.73
CA ARG A 276 1.94 3.20 -10.68
C ARG A 276 1.28 3.02 -9.31
N GLY A 277 1.70 2.00 -8.57
CA GLY A 277 1.41 1.82 -7.14
C GLY A 277 2.57 2.27 -6.23
N ASN A 278 2.48 2.03 -4.92
CA ASN A 278 3.56 2.38 -3.99
C ASN A 278 4.78 1.46 -4.13
N HIS A 279 4.58 0.14 -4.26
CA HIS A 279 5.69 -0.79 -4.50
C HIS A 279 6.34 -0.56 -5.86
N ASP A 280 5.57 -0.02 -6.81
CA ASP A 280 6.05 0.35 -8.14
C ASP A 280 6.73 1.73 -8.20
N HIS A 281 6.97 2.44 -7.09
CA HIS A 281 7.32 3.86 -7.19
C HIS A 281 8.56 4.15 -8.05
N GLU A 282 9.53 3.24 -8.04
CA GLU A 282 10.76 3.31 -8.83
C GLU A 282 10.58 2.82 -10.27
N ILE A 283 9.42 2.28 -10.64
CA ILE A 283 9.15 1.85 -12.01
C ILE A 283 9.09 3.05 -12.93
N THR A 284 9.81 2.97 -14.05
CA THR A 284 9.84 4.03 -15.06
C THR A 284 9.07 3.62 -16.31
N ALA A 285 8.64 4.61 -17.10
CA ALA A 285 8.08 4.36 -18.42
C ALA A 285 9.01 3.52 -19.32
N ALA A 286 10.33 3.67 -19.16
CA ALA A 286 11.33 2.89 -19.90
C ALA A 286 11.30 1.40 -19.49
N MET A 287 11.19 1.11 -18.19
CA MET A 287 11.05 -0.26 -17.69
C MET A 287 9.75 -0.90 -18.19
N VAL A 288 8.61 -0.19 -18.08
CA VAL A 288 7.32 -0.68 -18.61
C VAL A 288 7.39 -0.93 -20.12
N HIS A 289 7.97 0.00 -20.90
CA HIS A 289 8.16 -0.19 -22.32
C HIS A 289 9.06 -1.37 -22.67
N HIS A 290 10.08 -1.64 -21.85
CA HIS A 290 10.97 -2.78 -22.01
C HIS A 290 10.25 -4.10 -21.76
N LEU A 291 9.63 -4.24 -20.57
CA LEU A 291 8.91 -5.45 -20.15
C LEU A 291 7.76 -5.80 -21.09
N PHE A 292 7.02 -4.77 -21.56
CA PHE A 292 5.84 -4.96 -22.40
C PHE A 292 6.03 -4.53 -23.86
N ARG A 293 7.27 -4.46 -24.36
CA ARG A 293 7.58 -4.20 -25.78
C ARG A 293 6.86 -2.97 -26.38
N LYS A 294 6.72 -1.90 -25.59
CA LYS A 294 6.01 -0.65 -25.92
C LYS A 294 4.51 -0.83 -26.21
N LYS A 295 3.89 -1.90 -25.73
CA LYS A 295 2.46 -2.20 -25.90
C LYS A 295 1.58 -1.71 -24.75
N VAL A 296 2.20 -1.39 -23.63
CA VAL A 296 1.53 -0.89 -22.43
C VAL A 296 1.90 0.57 -22.23
N ARG A 297 0.90 1.41 -21.95
CA ARG A 297 1.08 2.83 -21.65
C ARG A 297 1.27 3.01 -20.15
N PHE A 298 2.40 3.59 -19.74
CA PHE A 298 2.64 3.95 -18.35
C PHE A 298 1.90 5.23 -17.95
N ILE A 299 1.32 5.21 -16.74
CA ILE A 299 0.57 6.29 -16.11
C ILE A 299 1.16 6.48 -14.71
N PRO A 300 1.91 7.56 -14.45
CA PRO A 300 2.60 7.73 -13.16
C PRO A 300 1.65 8.05 -12.00
N GLY A 301 0.50 8.66 -12.29
CA GLY A 301 -0.47 9.08 -11.29
C GLY A 301 -1.85 8.48 -11.53
N ILE A 302 -2.76 9.30 -12.06
CA ILE A 302 -4.19 8.97 -12.17
C ILE A 302 -4.56 8.74 -13.64
N LEU A 303 -5.28 7.66 -13.92
CA LEU A 303 -5.91 7.43 -15.23
C LEU A 303 -7.40 7.79 -15.12
N LEU A 304 -7.84 8.78 -15.90
CA LEU A 304 -9.23 9.20 -15.94
C LEU A 304 -9.88 8.79 -17.26
N TYR A 305 -10.89 7.93 -17.19
CA TYR A 305 -11.74 7.65 -18.34
C TYR A 305 -12.91 8.62 -18.40
N THR A 306 -13.16 9.14 -19.60
CA THR A 306 -14.37 9.90 -19.93
C THR A 306 -15.12 9.12 -21.00
N ILE A 307 -16.29 8.61 -20.61
CA ILE A 307 -17.07 7.64 -21.38
C ILE A 307 -18.29 8.35 -21.95
N SER A 308 -18.33 8.49 -23.27
CA SER A 308 -19.49 9.04 -23.96
C SER A 308 -20.45 7.93 -24.36
N ALA A 309 -21.67 7.96 -23.82
CA ALA A 309 -22.79 7.09 -24.17
C ALA A 309 -23.96 7.97 -24.66
N ASP A 310 -24.09 8.15 -25.97
CA ASP A 310 -25.02 9.09 -26.62
C ASP A 310 -24.91 10.53 -26.08
N HIS A 311 -25.94 11.01 -25.36
CA HIS A 311 -26.00 12.36 -24.79
C HIS A 311 -25.50 12.42 -23.34
N GLN A 312 -24.88 11.36 -22.85
CA GLN A 312 -24.40 11.26 -21.48
C GLN A 312 -22.90 11.02 -21.42
N GLU A 313 -22.32 11.51 -20.34
CA GLU A 313 -20.93 11.29 -19.99
C GLU A 313 -20.85 10.64 -18.61
N TYR A 314 -19.97 9.65 -18.54
CA TYR A 314 -19.58 8.97 -17.32
C TYR A 314 -18.07 9.11 -17.13
N ARG A 315 -17.61 9.10 -15.89
CA ARG A 315 -16.21 9.19 -15.52
C ARG A 315 -15.80 8.05 -14.63
N ILE A 316 -14.68 7.43 -14.95
CA ILE A 316 -14.04 6.44 -14.09
C ILE A 316 -12.65 6.97 -13.75
N ARG A 317 -12.37 7.08 -12.45
CA ARG A 317 -11.05 7.37 -11.92
C ARG A 317 -10.36 6.05 -11.55
N PHE A 318 -9.20 5.80 -12.12
CA PHE A 318 -8.33 4.71 -11.71
C PHE A 318 -7.10 5.32 -11.04
N GLU A 319 -6.92 5.00 -9.77
CA GLU A 319 -5.69 5.27 -9.04
C GLU A 319 -5.39 4.09 -8.12
N HIS A 320 -4.13 3.89 -7.78
CA HIS A 320 -3.80 2.80 -6.86
C HIS A 320 -4.35 3.09 -5.45
N GLY A 321 -4.14 4.32 -4.94
CA GLY A 321 -4.66 4.81 -3.65
C GLY A 321 -3.57 5.26 -2.67
N HIS A 322 -2.33 4.83 -2.87
CA HIS A 322 -1.19 5.11 -1.99
C HIS A 322 -0.88 6.61 -1.78
N ILE A 323 -1.28 7.48 -2.69
CA ILE A 323 -1.12 8.93 -2.57
C ILE A 323 -1.83 9.46 -1.32
N TRP A 324 -2.97 8.87 -0.99
CA TRP A 324 -3.78 9.21 0.16
C TRP A 324 -3.36 8.46 1.41
N ASP A 325 -2.46 7.48 1.32
CA ASP A 325 -1.97 6.77 2.49
C ASP A 325 -0.80 7.54 3.11
N LEU A 326 -0.97 7.95 4.37
CA LEU A 326 0.02 8.70 5.15
C LEU A 326 1.43 8.08 5.14
N MET A 327 1.51 6.76 5.12
CA MET A 327 2.75 5.99 5.27
C MET A 327 3.33 5.57 3.93
N ASN A 328 2.54 5.55 2.85
CA ASN A 328 2.93 5.12 1.50
C ASN A 328 3.10 6.25 0.48
N SER A 329 2.62 7.46 0.79
CA SER A 329 2.60 8.57 -0.17
C SER A 329 4.00 9.10 -0.50
N TYR A 330 4.26 9.26 -1.80
CA TYR A 330 5.43 9.96 -2.36
C TYR A 330 5.11 11.38 -2.80
N SER A 331 3.89 11.86 -2.59
CA SER A 331 3.44 13.18 -3.01
C SER A 331 4.23 14.34 -2.40
N HIS A 332 5.10 14.03 -1.43
CA HIS A 332 5.98 14.97 -0.73
C HIS A 332 7.47 14.68 -1.00
N ALA A 333 7.78 14.04 -2.14
CA ALA A 333 9.16 13.72 -2.53
C ALA A 333 10.00 14.94 -2.88
N ASP A 334 9.37 15.96 -3.46
CA ASP A 334 10.04 17.21 -3.88
C ASP A 334 10.24 18.20 -2.73
N THR A 335 9.77 17.85 -1.53
CA THR A 335 9.86 18.67 -0.34
C THR A 335 10.74 17.95 0.69
N ASP A 336 11.61 18.69 1.39
CA ASP A 336 12.51 18.13 2.42
C ASP A 336 11.76 17.46 3.60
N CYS A 337 10.42 17.40 3.58
CA CYS A 337 9.56 17.18 4.74
C CYS A 337 8.95 15.78 4.89
N GLY A 338 8.89 14.93 3.85
CA GLY A 338 8.08 13.71 3.90
C GLY A 338 8.84 12.38 3.88
N LEU A 339 10.00 12.34 3.22
CA LEU A 339 10.67 11.07 2.91
C LEU A 339 11.93 10.85 3.75
N VAL A 340 12.09 9.64 4.28
CA VAL A 340 13.37 9.21 4.85
C VAL A 340 14.21 8.70 3.68
N GLY A 341 15.39 9.30 3.45
CA GLY A 341 16.29 8.83 2.39
C GLY A 341 15.66 8.73 0.99
N GLY A 342 14.67 9.59 0.67
CA GLY A 342 13.94 9.56 -0.60
C GLY A 342 12.88 8.46 -0.72
N ARG A 343 12.49 7.81 0.38
CA ARG A 343 11.44 6.79 0.45
C ARG A 343 10.44 7.06 1.59
N PRO A 344 9.18 6.62 1.45
CA PRO A 344 8.15 6.79 2.47
C PRO A 344 8.40 5.82 3.61
N PHE A 345 7.78 6.06 4.77
CA PHE A 345 8.01 5.24 5.96
C PHE A 345 7.65 3.76 5.72
N ALA A 346 6.57 3.48 4.99
CA ALA A 346 6.13 2.12 4.69
C ALA A 346 7.16 1.30 3.90
N TYR A 347 8.00 1.93 3.07
CA TYR A 347 9.11 1.24 2.39
C TYR A 347 10.03 0.55 3.41
N TYR A 348 10.42 1.28 4.45
CA TYR A 348 11.31 0.76 5.51
C TYR A 348 10.63 -0.34 6.31
N VAL A 349 9.36 -0.15 6.66
CA VAL A 349 8.56 -1.17 7.35
C VAL A 349 8.47 -2.45 6.50
N CYS A 350 8.23 -2.32 5.20
CA CYS A 350 8.15 -3.45 4.28
C CYS A 350 9.49 -4.21 4.19
N ARG A 351 10.62 -3.49 4.06
CA ARG A 351 11.97 -4.10 4.06
C ARG A 351 12.28 -4.86 5.35
N LEU A 352 11.83 -4.35 6.50
CA LEU A 352 12.01 -5.01 7.80
C LEU A 352 11.11 -6.23 7.94
N ALA A 353 9.83 -6.12 7.54
CA ALA A 353 8.89 -7.24 7.53
C ALA A 353 9.33 -8.36 6.57
N SER A 354 10.01 -8.00 5.48
CA SER A 354 10.50 -8.93 4.46
C SER A 354 11.31 -10.08 5.07
N TYR A 355 12.13 -9.85 6.10
CA TYR A 355 12.88 -10.93 6.73
C TYR A 355 11.99 -12.08 7.24
N ARG A 356 10.87 -11.74 7.86
CA ARG A 356 9.94 -12.72 8.40
C ARG A 356 9.20 -13.47 7.29
N ILE A 357 8.86 -12.75 6.22
CA ILE A 357 8.25 -13.32 5.00
C ILE A 357 9.22 -14.35 4.39
N ILE A 358 10.46 -13.89 4.14
CA ILE A 358 11.56 -14.62 3.52
C ILE A 358 11.88 -15.91 4.27
N ASN A 359 11.95 -15.85 5.60
CA ASN A 359 12.29 -17.01 6.42
C ASN A 359 11.08 -17.86 6.83
N ARG A 360 9.89 -17.60 6.25
CA ARG A 360 8.63 -18.28 6.62
C ARG A 360 8.39 -18.24 8.14
N LEU A 361 8.75 -17.13 8.78
CA LEU A 361 8.45 -16.85 10.19
C LEU A 361 7.09 -16.15 10.33
N LEU A 362 6.53 -15.64 9.23
CA LEU A 362 5.11 -15.34 9.08
C LEU A 362 4.41 -16.61 8.61
N VAL A 363 4.27 -17.59 9.50
CA VAL A 363 3.39 -18.74 9.31
C VAL A 363 2.28 -18.60 10.34
N GLY A 364 1.15 -18.03 9.92
CA GLY A 364 -0.08 -18.02 10.70
C GLY A 364 -0.87 -16.70 10.60
N ASP A 365 -2.20 -16.85 10.54
CA ASP A 365 -3.17 -15.75 10.53
C ASP A 365 -3.01 -14.78 11.72
N GLY A 366 -2.36 -15.22 12.81
CA GLY A 366 -2.37 -14.53 14.09
C GLY A 366 -1.69 -13.16 14.08
N THR A 367 -0.61 -12.98 13.32
CA THR A 367 0.05 -11.66 13.21
C THR A 367 -0.73 -10.68 12.36
N ASP A 368 -1.40 -11.18 11.32
CA ASP A 368 -2.24 -10.35 10.47
C ASP A 368 -3.50 -9.93 11.24
N LYS A 369 -4.20 -10.89 11.88
CA LYS A 369 -5.33 -10.61 12.78
C LYS A 369 -4.98 -9.64 13.91
N THR A 370 -3.80 -9.76 14.50
CA THR A 370 -3.35 -8.82 15.54
C THR A 370 -3.16 -7.40 14.98
N LEU A 371 -2.52 -7.28 13.82
CA LEU A 371 -2.33 -5.98 13.16
C LEU A 371 -3.67 -5.39 12.72
N GLN A 372 -4.56 -6.18 12.12
CA GLN A 372 -5.89 -5.76 11.70
C GLN A 372 -6.76 -5.36 12.89
N THR A 373 -6.71 -6.11 14.00
CA THR A 373 -7.38 -5.74 15.25
C THR A 373 -6.84 -4.41 15.79
N ALA A 374 -5.52 -4.23 15.79
CA ALA A 374 -4.89 -2.99 16.22
C ALA A 374 -5.29 -1.81 15.31
N LYS A 375 -5.27 -2.00 13.98
CA LYS A 375 -5.73 -1.02 13.00
C LYS A 375 -7.19 -0.64 13.24
N ALA A 376 -8.08 -1.61 13.43
CA ALA A 376 -9.49 -1.38 13.71
C ALA A 376 -9.70 -0.59 15.03
N GLN A 377 -8.98 -0.95 16.09
CA GLN A 377 -9.02 -0.22 17.36
C GLN A 377 -8.51 1.22 17.22
N PHE A 378 -7.41 1.43 16.49
CA PHE A 378 -6.91 2.76 16.17
C PHE A 378 -7.92 3.55 15.34
N ARG A 379 -8.52 2.95 14.30
CA ARG A 379 -9.52 3.60 13.45
C ARG A 379 -10.71 4.08 14.27
N ALA A 380 -11.23 3.23 15.18
CA ALA A 380 -12.32 3.60 16.08
C ALA A 380 -11.94 4.77 17.01
N LEU A 381 -10.75 4.70 17.62
CA LEU A 381 -10.22 5.78 18.46
C LEU A 381 -10.10 7.09 17.67
N LEU A 382 -9.54 7.05 16.47
CA LEU A 382 -9.34 8.22 15.62
C LEU A 382 -10.66 8.84 15.16
N ARG A 383 -11.62 8.03 14.73
CA ARG A 383 -12.95 8.51 14.34
C ARG A 383 -13.68 9.22 15.48
N SER A 384 -13.54 8.73 16.72
CA SER A 384 -14.13 9.39 17.89
C SER A 384 -13.41 10.69 18.29
N ALA A 385 -12.08 10.73 18.16
CA ALA A 385 -11.28 11.91 18.51
C ALA A 385 -11.32 13.01 17.44
N GLY A 386 -11.55 12.62 16.18
CA GLY A 386 -11.51 13.51 15.02
C GLY A 386 -10.09 14.02 14.70
N PRO A 387 -10.00 15.00 13.79
CA PRO A 387 -8.74 15.52 13.26
C PRO A 387 -7.75 16.04 14.31
N ASP A 388 -8.25 16.57 15.43
CA ASP A 388 -7.41 17.11 16.51
C ASP A 388 -6.43 16.09 17.11
N ILE A 389 -6.69 14.79 16.96
CA ILE A 389 -5.77 13.73 17.39
C ILE A 389 -4.41 13.84 16.69
N MET A 390 -4.35 14.37 15.47
CA MET A 390 -3.08 14.53 14.76
C MET A 390 -2.14 15.48 15.50
N LYS A 391 -2.65 16.46 16.25
CA LYS A 391 -1.82 17.33 17.10
C LYS A 391 -1.10 16.53 18.19
N LEU A 392 -1.74 15.50 18.73
CA LEU A 392 -1.11 14.58 19.69
C LEU A 392 -0.11 13.67 19.00
N LEU A 393 -0.42 13.16 17.81
CA LEU A 393 0.49 12.33 17.01
C LEU A 393 1.71 13.11 16.49
N CYS A 394 1.66 14.45 16.47
CA CYS A 394 2.82 15.29 16.20
C CYS A 394 3.77 15.41 17.41
N LEU A 395 3.31 15.12 18.64
CA LEU A 395 4.17 15.13 19.83
C LEU A 395 5.22 14.01 19.72
N SER A 396 6.49 14.35 19.96
CA SER A 396 7.61 13.44 19.72
C SER A 396 7.46 12.10 20.45
N ASP A 397 7.05 12.10 21.72
CA ASP A 397 6.95 10.87 22.51
C ASP A 397 5.80 9.96 22.04
N ILE A 398 4.66 10.54 21.64
CA ILE A 398 3.52 9.78 21.08
C ILE A 398 3.86 9.25 19.68
N ARG A 399 4.43 10.10 18.83
CA ARG A 399 4.88 9.74 17.48
C ARG A 399 5.88 8.60 17.52
N GLU A 400 6.92 8.75 18.32
CA GLU A 400 7.96 7.73 18.49
C GLU A 400 7.35 6.43 19.02
N ASP A 401 6.38 6.50 19.94
CA ASP A 401 5.73 5.30 20.46
C ASP A 401 4.91 4.55 19.38
N LEU A 402 4.15 5.29 18.56
CA LEU A 402 3.37 4.73 17.45
C LEU A 402 4.28 4.14 16.37
N LEU A 403 5.26 4.90 15.89
CA LEU A 403 6.15 4.44 14.82
C LEU A 403 7.03 3.28 15.28
N SER A 404 7.46 3.28 16.54
CA SER A 404 8.17 2.13 17.13
C SER A 404 7.28 0.90 17.19
N LEU A 405 5.99 1.04 17.56
CA LEU A 405 5.05 -0.09 17.57
C LEU A 405 4.91 -0.70 16.17
N ILE A 406 4.74 0.13 15.13
CA ILE A 406 4.63 -0.33 13.73
C ILE A 406 5.89 -1.09 13.31
N ILE A 407 7.08 -0.55 13.59
CA ILE A 407 8.36 -1.20 13.28
C ILE A 407 8.51 -2.52 14.06
N GLN A 408 8.15 -2.54 15.34
CA GLN A 408 8.23 -3.74 16.18
C GLN A 408 7.32 -4.85 15.66
N LEU A 409 6.09 -4.50 15.23
CA LEU A 409 5.17 -5.44 14.58
C LEU A 409 5.78 -6.01 13.29
N ALA A 410 6.41 -5.17 12.46
CA ALA A 410 7.08 -5.60 11.24
C ALA A 410 8.28 -6.53 11.52
N LEU A 411 9.13 -6.18 12.49
CA LEU A 411 10.25 -7.02 12.94
C LEU A 411 9.79 -8.31 13.64
N GLY A 412 8.58 -8.30 14.20
CA GLY A 412 8.08 -9.35 15.09
C GLY A 412 8.82 -9.38 16.43
N GLY A 413 9.35 -8.24 16.88
CA GLY A 413 10.21 -8.16 18.05
C GLY A 413 10.61 -6.72 18.39
N SER A 414 11.52 -6.57 19.36
CA SER A 414 12.03 -5.25 19.77
C SER A 414 13.01 -4.67 18.74
N ILE A 415 13.13 -3.33 18.73
CA ILE A 415 14.16 -2.64 17.95
C ILE A 415 15.47 -2.66 18.75
N HIS A 416 16.53 -3.25 18.22
CA HIS A 416 17.86 -3.21 18.79
C HIS A 416 18.72 -2.09 18.16
N GLY A 417 20.02 -2.07 18.45
CA GLY A 417 20.92 -0.98 18.09
C GLY A 417 21.58 -1.09 16.70
N ASN A 418 21.55 -2.26 16.07
CA ASN A 418 22.39 -2.57 14.91
C ASN A 418 21.58 -2.84 13.62
N GLU A 419 20.25 -2.83 13.70
CA GLU A 419 19.37 -3.05 12.58
C GLU A 419 19.37 -1.85 11.63
N VAL A 420 19.42 -2.15 10.35
CA VAL A 420 19.52 -1.16 9.29
C VAL A 420 18.70 -1.57 8.09
N VAL A 421 18.26 -0.59 7.32
CA VAL A 421 17.73 -0.81 5.97
C VAL A 421 18.76 -0.27 4.99
N ARG A 422 19.31 -1.15 4.15
CA ARG A 422 20.31 -0.76 3.14
C ARG A 422 19.66 -0.32 1.84
N MET A 423 20.17 0.80 1.33
CA MET A 423 19.77 1.40 0.07
C MET A 423 20.61 0.84 -1.09
N HIS A 424 20.20 1.11 -2.34
CA HIS A 424 20.89 0.60 -3.53
C HIS A 424 22.29 1.22 -3.73
N ASP A 425 22.50 2.45 -3.26
CA ASP A 425 23.77 3.20 -3.38
C ASP A 425 24.80 2.81 -2.30
N GLY A 426 24.49 1.79 -1.49
CA GLY A 426 25.35 1.31 -0.41
C GLY A 426 25.22 2.11 0.89
N THR A 427 24.37 3.13 0.94
CA THR A 427 24.00 3.81 2.18
C THR A 427 23.02 2.98 3.01
N TYR A 428 22.77 3.39 4.26
CA TYR A 428 21.81 2.73 5.13
C TYR A 428 21.07 3.69 6.06
N VAL A 429 19.88 3.28 6.47
CA VAL A 429 19.08 3.96 7.50
C VAL A 429 19.06 3.10 8.77
N PRO A 430 19.52 3.61 9.93
CA PRO A 430 19.41 2.89 11.19
C PRO A 430 17.95 2.79 11.63
N VAL A 431 17.47 1.60 11.92
CA VAL A 431 16.05 1.36 12.27
C VAL A 431 15.64 2.14 13.51
N ARG A 432 16.52 2.23 14.52
CA ARG A 432 16.30 3.01 15.74
C ARG A 432 16.07 4.51 15.53
N LYS A 433 16.41 5.05 14.35
CA LYS A 433 16.19 6.46 14.01
C LYS A 433 14.86 6.69 13.29
N LEU A 434 14.26 5.67 12.69
CA LEU A 434 13.00 5.78 11.97
C LEU A 434 11.85 6.34 12.84
N PRO A 435 11.62 5.90 14.10
CA PRO A 435 10.55 6.45 14.93
C PRO A 435 10.72 7.93 15.26
N LYS A 436 11.95 8.43 15.25
CA LYS A 436 12.25 9.81 15.60
C LYS A 436 11.86 10.78 14.49
N PHE A 437 11.64 10.28 13.28
CA PHE A 437 11.41 11.09 12.10
C PHE A 437 10.13 11.94 12.21
N ASN A 438 10.24 13.23 11.88
CA ASN A 438 9.22 14.23 12.18
C ASN A 438 8.19 14.38 11.04
N PHE A 439 8.02 13.38 10.17
CA PHE A 439 7.24 13.56 8.94
C PHE A 439 5.78 13.91 9.21
N MET A 440 5.14 13.34 10.24
CA MET A 440 3.75 13.65 10.58
C MET A 440 3.56 15.14 10.92
N GLU A 441 4.48 15.70 11.71
CA GLU A 441 4.47 17.12 12.09
C GLU A 441 4.64 18.00 10.86
N ARG A 442 5.67 17.72 10.04
CA ARG A 442 5.94 18.52 8.85
C ARG A 442 4.85 18.41 7.80
N LEU A 443 4.23 17.23 7.67
CA LEU A 443 3.09 17.05 6.79
C LEU A 443 1.85 17.79 7.31
N CYS A 444 1.61 17.80 8.63
CA CYS A 444 0.52 18.60 9.21
C CYS A 444 0.76 20.11 9.03
N GLU A 445 2.00 20.58 9.13
CA GLU A 445 2.36 21.97 8.85
C GLU A 445 2.14 22.33 7.37
N GLN A 446 2.43 21.42 6.44
CA GLN A 446 2.31 21.68 5.01
C GLN A 446 0.86 21.57 4.51
N GLU A 447 0.18 20.47 4.84
CA GLU A 447 -1.11 20.09 4.25
C GLU A 447 -2.30 20.42 5.16
N GLY A 448 -2.03 20.70 6.44
CA GLY A 448 -3.05 20.91 7.46
C GLY A 448 -3.51 19.60 8.12
N VAL A 449 -3.84 19.72 9.41
CA VAL A 449 -4.24 18.60 10.28
C VAL A 449 -5.40 17.78 9.72
N GLU A 450 -6.42 18.43 9.14
CA GLU A 450 -7.60 17.76 8.58
C GLU A 450 -7.22 16.75 7.49
N LYS A 451 -6.37 17.19 6.56
CA LYS A 451 -5.97 16.40 5.41
C LYS A 451 -5.08 15.24 5.83
N VAL A 452 -4.12 15.49 6.73
CA VAL A 452 -3.27 14.41 7.26
C VAL A 452 -4.09 13.39 8.05
N PHE A 453 -5.12 13.83 8.77
CA PHE A 453 -6.05 12.92 9.44
C PHE A 453 -6.76 12.01 8.44
N GLN A 454 -7.28 12.56 7.34
CA GLN A 454 -7.89 11.78 6.26
C GLN A 454 -6.89 10.79 5.65
N MET A 455 -5.64 11.21 5.43
CA MET A 455 -4.60 10.31 4.94
C MET A 455 -4.28 9.17 5.92
N PHE A 456 -4.38 9.46 7.22
CA PHE A 456 -4.16 8.46 8.24
C PHE A 456 -5.31 7.47 8.34
N LEU A 457 -6.54 7.90 8.08
CA LEU A 457 -7.69 7.00 7.93
C LEU A 457 -7.47 6.05 6.75
N VAL A 458 -6.98 6.54 5.61
CA VAL A 458 -6.67 5.70 4.44
C VAL A 458 -5.60 4.65 4.75
N TYR A 459 -4.53 5.01 5.47
CA TYR A 459 -3.55 4.04 5.98
C TYR A 459 -4.18 2.94 6.85
N LEU A 460 -5.25 3.30 7.55
CA LEU A 460 -6.07 2.37 8.31
C LEU A 460 -7.20 1.80 7.46
N ASP A 461 -7.02 1.66 6.15
CA ASP A 461 -7.96 1.01 5.21
C ASP A 461 -9.35 1.69 5.11
N ASP A 462 -9.46 2.94 5.52
CA ASP A 462 -10.68 3.75 5.45
C ASP A 462 -10.59 4.77 4.31
N PHE A 463 -11.03 4.35 3.13
CA PHE A 463 -10.97 5.14 1.89
C PHE A 463 -12.14 6.13 1.72
N SER A 464 -13.05 6.20 2.69
CA SER A 464 -14.20 7.11 2.62
C SER A 464 -13.78 8.56 2.33
N PRO A 465 -12.76 9.16 2.98
CA PRO A 465 -12.36 10.54 2.68
C PRO A 465 -11.94 10.76 1.21
N LEU A 466 -11.18 9.81 0.65
CA LEU A 466 -10.77 9.85 -0.75
C LEU A 466 -12.00 9.78 -1.67
N ILE A 467 -12.86 8.80 -1.47
CA ILE A 467 -14.03 8.56 -2.32
C ILE A 467 -15.02 9.73 -2.22
N GLU A 468 -15.24 10.27 -1.03
CA GLU A 468 -16.14 11.41 -0.77
C GLU A 468 -15.68 12.69 -1.45
N SER A 469 -14.36 12.85 -1.63
CA SER A 469 -13.75 13.99 -2.34
C SER A 469 -13.85 13.88 -3.87
N CYS A 470 -14.17 12.71 -4.40
CA CYS A 470 -14.24 12.47 -5.85
C CYS A 470 -15.60 12.94 -6.43
N GLU A 471 -15.57 13.42 -7.68
CA GLU A 471 -16.76 13.83 -8.44
C GLU A 471 -17.12 12.82 -9.55
N GLU A 472 -16.26 11.82 -9.76
CA GLU A 472 -16.40 10.78 -10.75
C GLU A 472 -17.58 9.84 -10.43
N ASP A 473 -18.07 9.16 -11.46
CA ASP A 473 -19.17 8.20 -11.29
C ASP A 473 -18.70 6.91 -10.62
N LEU A 474 -17.44 6.53 -10.87
CA LEU A 474 -16.78 5.35 -10.32
C LEU A 474 -15.32 5.66 -9.98
N VAL A 475 -14.92 5.31 -8.75
CA VAL A 475 -13.52 5.33 -8.31
C VAL A 475 -13.03 3.88 -8.17
N VAL A 476 -11.93 3.56 -8.84
CA VAL A 476 -11.31 2.23 -8.80
C VAL A 476 -9.95 2.35 -8.12
N LEU A 477 -9.78 1.57 -7.05
CA LEU A 477 -8.60 1.50 -6.20
C LEU A 477 -7.95 0.11 -6.29
N GLY A 478 -6.74 0.01 -5.78
CA GLY A 478 -6.07 -1.27 -5.64
C GLY A 478 -4.92 -1.20 -4.66
N HIS A 479 -5.13 -0.77 -3.41
CA HIS A 479 -4.04 -0.54 -2.43
C HIS A 479 -4.16 -1.36 -1.14
N ASN A 480 -5.38 -1.72 -0.71
CA ASN A 480 -5.60 -2.34 0.60
C ASN A 480 -5.60 -3.88 0.59
N HIS A 481 -5.25 -4.50 -0.53
CA HIS A 481 -5.20 -5.96 -0.72
C HIS A 481 -6.53 -6.70 -0.40
N HIS A 482 -7.64 -5.97 -0.25
CA HIS A 482 -8.97 -6.51 -0.02
C HIS A 482 -9.92 -6.00 -1.10
N TRP A 483 -10.42 -6.90 -1.94
CA TRP A 483 -11.39 -6.52 -2.95
C TRP A 483 -12.67 -6.01 -2.27
N ALA A 484 -13.26 -4.99 -2.86
CA ALA A 484 -14.48 -4.39 -2.36
C ALA A 484 -15.24 -3.74 -3.51
N VAL A 485 -16.56 -3.63 -3.38
CA VAL A 485 -17.37 -2.81 -4.28
C VAL A 485 -18.55 -2.26 -3.50
N GLY A 486 -18.88 -1.00 -3.73
CA GLY A 486 -19.96 -0.33 -3.00
C GLY A 486 -20.24 1.07 -3.52
N SER A 487 -20.89 1.86 -2.69
CA SER A 487 -21.24 3.25 -2.96
C SER A 487 -21.08 4.09 -1.70
N VAL A 488 -20.60 5.32 -1.86
CA VAL A 488 -20.50 6.32 -0.79
C VAL A 488 -21.19 7.60 -1.25
N THR A 489 -21.83 8.33 -0.34
CA THR A 489 -22.38 9.65 -0.65
C THR A 489 -21.24 10.67 -0.72
N GLY A 490 -20.94 11.15 -1.94
CA GLY A 490 -19.91 12.17 -2.17
C GLY A 490 -20.28 13.56 -1.62
N SER A 491 -19.33 14.49 -1.69
CA SER A 491 -19.40 15.86 -1.16
C SER A 491 -20.60 16.72 -1.64
N HIS A 492 -21.29 16.30 -2.69
CA HIS A 492 -22.48 16.96 -3.24
C HIS A 492 -23.78 16.17 -3.03
N GLY A 493 -23.79 15.20 -2.11
CA GLY A 493 -24.96 14.36 -1.84
C GLY A 493 -25.24 13.35 -2.96
N ARG A 494 -24.29 13.16 -3.87
CA ARG A 494 -24.38 12.25 -5.01
C ARG A 494 -23.66 10.95 -4.67
N ASP A 495 -24.27 9.82 -4.99
CA ASP A 495 -23.62 8.53 -4.83
C ASP A 495 -22.44 8.39 -5.81
N VAL A 496 -21.27 8.06 -5.25
CA VAL A 496 -20.05 7.70 -5.96
C VAL A 496 -19.87 6.20 -5.80
N LEU A 497 -19.82 5.47 -6.91
CA LEU A 497 -19.50 4.05 -6.87
C LEU A 497 -18.01 3.90 -6.59
N PHE A 498 -17.63 2.88 -5.83
CA PHE A 498 -16.24 2.53 -5.66
C PHE A 498 -16.03 1.03 -5.85
N ALA A 499 -14.82 0.68 -6.30
CA ALA A 499 -14.36 -0.70 -6.35
C ALA A 499 -12.88 -0.76 -6.01
N ASN A 500 -12.46 -1.82 -5.32
CA ASN A 500 -11.06 -2.13 -5.09
C ASN A 500 -10.74 -3.50 -5.72
N SER A 501 -9.68 -3.58 -6.53
CA SER A 501 -9.31 -4.81 -7.26
C SER A 501 -8.41 -5.77 -6.46
N GLY A 502 -7.75 -5.28 -5.41
CA GLY A 502 -6.60 -5.95 -4.80
C GLY A 502 -6.96 -7.18 -3.99
N ALA A 503 -6.37 -8.33 -4.35
CA ALA A 503 -6.04 -9.46 -3.47
C ALA A 503 -5.18 -10.45 -4.28
N TRP A 504 -3.86 -10.54 -4.02
CA TRP A 504 -3.03 -11.64 -4.55
C TRP A 504 -1.92 -12.13 -3.62
N VAL A 505 -1.13 -11.23 -3.04
CA VAL A 505 0.16 -11.62 -2.45
C VAL A 505 0.04 -12.35 -1.12
N ASP A 506 -0.95 -11.97 -0.32
CA ASP A 506 -1.20 -12.54 1.00
C ASP A 506 -2.62 -13.14 1.10
N ALA A 507 -3.39 -13.11 0.00
CA ALA A 507 -4.76 -13.60 -0.04
C ALA A 507 -4.84 -15.07 -0.47
N GLU A 508 -5.82 -15.79 0.09
CA GLU A 508 -6.16 -17.16 -0.34
C GLU A 508 -6.76 -17.21 -1.76
N GLU A 509 -7.04 -16.06 -2.38
CA GLU A 509 -7.71 -15.98 -3.68
C GLU A 509 -7.11 -14.87 -4.56
N VAL A 510 -7.10 -15.08 -5.88
CA VAL A 510 -6.85 -14.01 -6.86
C VAL A 510 -8.16 -13.32 -7.15
N SER A 511 -8.23 -12.00 -6.95
CA SER A 511 -9.35 -11.18 -7.43
C SER A 511 -8.93 -10.18 -8.52
N TYR A 512 -9.89 -9.79 -9.35
CA TYR A 512 -9.77 -8.69 -10.30
C TYR A 512 -11.15 -8.14 -10.63
N LEU A 513 -11.21 -6.93 -11.19
CA LEU A 513 -12.49 -6.31 -11.55
C LEU A 513 -12.81 -6.50 -13.04
N ARG A 514 -14.09 -6.67 -13.32
CA ARG A 514 -14.70 -6.49 -14.63
C ARG A 514 -15.70 -5.34 -14.55
N ILE A 515 -15.45 -4.31 -15.34
CA ILE A 515 -16.31 -3.12 -15.44
C ILE A 515 -16.89 -3.06 -16.84
N VAL A 516 -18.21 -2.93 -16.91
CA VAL A 516 -18.98 -2.71 -18.13
C VAL A 516 -19.68 -1.37 -17.98
N PRO A 517 -19.20 -0.30 -18.65
CA PRO A 517 -19.83 1.01 -18.52
C PRO A 517 -21.28 1.03 -19.04
N PRO A 518 -22.15 1.93 -18.51
CA PRO A 518 -23.50 2.08 -19.00
C PRO A 518 -23.54 2.51 -20.47
N THR A 519 -24.64 2.17 -21.13
CA THR A 519 -24.99 2.68 -22.45
C THR A 519 -26.31 3.45 -22.37
N SER A 520 -26.78 3.99 -23.50
CA SER A 520 -28.12 4.59 -23.53
C SER A 520 -29.25 3.58 -23.31
N GLN A 521 -28.99 2.30 -23.57
CA GLN A 521 -30.01 1.24 -23.53
C GLN A 521 -29.92 0.36 -22.28
N GLU A 522 -28.74 0.25 -21.69
CA GLU A 522 -28.44 -0.71 -20.62
C GLU A 522 -27.65 -0.04 -19.50
N ASP A 523 -27.98 -0.41 -18.27
CA ASP A 523 -27.16 -0.07 -17.10
C ASP A 523 -25.78 -0.73 -17.22
N GLY A 524 -24.79 -0.11 -16.58
CA GLY A 524 -23.46 -0.67 -16.42
C GLY A 524 -23.41 -1.71 -15.30
N VAL A 525 -22.27 -2.38 -15.21
CA VAL A 525 -21.99 -3.43 -14.23
C VAL A 525 -20.56 -3.27 -13.74
N ILE A 526 -20.36 -3.40 -12.43
CA ILE A 526 -19.06 -3.55 -11.81
C ILE A 526 -19.09 -4.90 -11.10
N GLU A 527 -18.13 -5.77 -11.40
CA GLU A 527 -18.10 -7.14 -10.89
C GLU A 527 -16.69 -7.47 -10.39
N VAL A 528 -16.59 -8.01 -9.17
CA VAL A 528 -15.37 -8.61 -8.64
C VAL A 528 -15.39 -10.07 -9.04
N LEU A 529 -14.37 -10.50 -9.79
CA LEU A 529 -14.16 -11.88 -10.18
C LEU A 529 -13.03 -12.45 -9.34
N HIS A 530 -13.23 -13.63 -8.76
CA HIS A 530 -12.23 -14.28 -7.93
C HIS A 530 -12.03 -15.74 -8.34
N TYR A 531 -10.80 -16.22 -8.19
CA TYR A 531 -10.41 -17.60 -8.45
C TYR A 531 -9.98 -18.22 -7.12
N PRO A 532 -10.83 -19.05 -6.49
CA PRO A 532 -10.46 -19.70 -5.25
C PRO A 532 -9.27 -20.63 -5.51
N VAL A 533 -8.39 -20.80 -4.52
CA VAL A 533 -7.47 -21.93 -4.53
C VAL A 533 -8.33 -23.18 -4.65
N ALA A 534 -8.21 -23.89 -5.77
CA ALA A 534 -8.73 -25.25 -5.85
C ALA A 534 -8.03 -25.98 -4.70
N MET A 535 -8.75 -26.21 -3.59
CA MET A 535 -8.28 -27.01 -2.47
C MET A 535 -7.72 -28.27 -3.10
N ALA A 536 -6.39 -28.38 -3.15
CA ALA A 536 -5.73 -29.55 -3.69
C ALA A 536 -6.32 -30.71 -2.90
N THR A 537 -7.21 -31.46 -3.54
CA THR A 537 -7.93 -32.53 -2.88
C THR A 537 -6.87 -33.42 -2.29
N ALA A 538 -6.85 -33.56 -0.97
CA ALA A 538 -5.81 -34.25 -0.19
C ALA A 538 -5.56 -35.72 -0.60
N GLU A 539 -6.25 -36.21 -1.64
CA GLU A 539 -6.11 -37.54 -2.22
C GLU A 539 -4.80 -37.73 -3.02
N GLU A 540 -4.19 -36.69 -3.60
CA GLU A 540 -2.97 -36.87 -4.42
C GLU A 540 -1.67 -37.09 -3.62
N ASN A 541 -1.65 -36.82 -2.30
CA ASN A 541 -0.51 -37.17 -1.43
C ASN A 541 -0.70 -38.48 -0.67
N SER A 542 -1.68 -39.30 -1.04
CA SER A 542 -1.95 -40.61 -0.43
C SER A 542 -1.56 -41.82 -1.32
N GLN A 543 -0.88 -41.59 -2.45
CA GLN A 543 -0.39 -42.65 -3.36
C GLN A 543 1.11 -42.88 -3.31
#